data_AF-A0A085MSE6-F1
#
_entry.id   AF-A0A085MSE6-F1
#
_cell.length_a   1.000
_cell.length_b   1.000
_cell.length_c   1.000
_cell.angle_alpha   90.00
_cell.angle_beta   90.00
_cell.angle_gamma   90.00
#
_symmetry.space_group_name_H-M   'P 1'
#
loop_
_entity.id
_entity.type
_entity.pdbx_description
1 polymer ?
#
loop_
_entity_poly.entity_id
_entity_poly.type
_entity_poly.pdbx_seq_one_letter_code
_entity_poly.pdbx_strand_id
1 'polypeptide(L)'
;MSKEERSGRKGAVAGPPGPATIGDRGRTCDSSQQFTAGLAGHIALPTLSSSTENVGLWFERMEDYFELTETPPQKKLPLLKFYLDDTLRRVLPALNVSSSDDYESVRAKLLSYLGGGKDPRIVRGQFFSRVQKAQEKTSAYMMELRRLSMSVSSLR
;
A
#
# COMPACT_ATOMS: atom_id res chain seq x y z
N MET A 1 39.39 0.71 71.99
CA MET A 1 38.43 -0.02 72.85
C MET A 1 37.40 0.98 73.33
N SER A 2 36.08 0.74 73.12
CA SER A 2 34.93 1.43 73.80
C SER A 2 34.85 2.97 73.63
N LYS A 3 33.73 3.71 73.69
CA LYS A 3 32.24 3.54 73.77
C LYS A 3 31.64 4.92 73.38
N GLU A 4 30.36 5.20 73.03
CA GLU A 4 29.09 4.47 73.00
C GLU A 4 28.11 5.11 71.96
N GLU A 5 26.80 4.89 72.14
CA GLU A 5 25.54 5.51 71.69
C GLU A 5 25.45 7.05 71.47
N ARG A 6 24.39 7.65 70.85
CA ARG A 6 23.24 7.22 69.99
C ARG A 6 22.36 8.45 69.67
N SER A 7 21.44 8.28 68.71
CA SER A 7 20.10 8.93 68.60
C SER A 7 19.91 9.84 67.38
N GLY A 8 18.72 9.78 66.76
CA GLY A 8 18.35 10.69 65.65
C GLY A 8 17.68 10.05 64.42
N ARG A 9 16.70 9.15 64.58
CA ARG A 9 15.79 8.80 63.47
C ARG A 9 14.92 10.02 63.11
N LYS A 10 14.97 10.54 61.87
CA LYS A 10 13.87 11.31 61.24
C LYS A 10 14.11 11.57 59.75
N GLY A 11 13.03 11.53 58.95
CA GLY A 11 12.94 12.18 57.64
C GLY A 11 13.53 11.41 56.45
N ALA A 12 12.67 10.78 55.67
CA ALA A 12 13.01 10.31 54.33
C ALA A 12 12.65 11.36 53.27
N VAL A 13 13.42 11.40 52.17
CA VAL A 13 13.06 11.94 50.84
C VAL A 13 12.82 13.46 50.71
N ALA A 14 13.92 14.15 50.34
CA ALA A 14 14.10 15.00 49.14
C ALA A 14 13.01 15.96 48.62
N GLY A 15 13.46 17.19 48.33
CA GLY A 15 13.31 17.78 46.98
C GLY A 15 12.38 19.00 46.83
N PRO A 16 12.85 20.16 46.32
CA PRO A 16 12.06 21.39 46.19
C PRO A 16 11.36 21.51 44.80
N PRO A 17 10.61 22.60 44.50
CA PRO A 17 9.38 22.52 43.73
C PRO A 17 9.61 22.42 42.21
N GLY A 18 8.85 21.53 41.56
CA GLY A 18 8.80 21.44 40.11
C GLY A 18 7.89 22.52 39.50
N PRO A 19 8.35 23.31 38.51
CA PRO A 19 7.44 24.12 37.69
C PRO A 19 6.59 23.19 36.83
N ALA A 20 5.27 23.40 36.84
CA ALA A 20 4.35 22.62 36.02
C ALA A 20 4.49 23.00 34.54
N THR A 21 5.21 22.19 33.77
CA THR A 21 5.24 22.33 32.31
C THR A 21 3.84 22.10 31.77
N ILE A 22 3.23 23.16 31.23
CA ILE A 22 1.97 23.08 30.48
C ILE A 22 2.16 22.10 29.33
N GLY A 23 1.50 20.95 29.42
CA GLY A 23 1.52 19.94 28.37
C GLY A 23 0.77 20.46 27.15
N ASP A 24 1.49 20.67 26.06
CA ASP A 24 0.95 20.94 24.72
C ASP A 24 0.11 19.75 24.22
N ARG A 25 -1.13 19.66 24.72
CA ARG A 25 -2.19 18.79 24.19
C ARG A 25 -2.72 19.41 22.89
N GLY A 26 -1.88 19.44 21.86
CA GLY A 26 -2.19 20.09 20.58
C GLY A 26 -1.98 19.22 19.34
N ARG A 27 -1.11 18.21 19.37
CA ARG A 27 -0.88 17.35 18.19
C ARG A 27 -1.93 16.26 18.06
N THR A 28 -3.07 16.62 17.47
CA THR A 28 -3.72 15.71 16.54
C THR A 28 -2.74 15.46 15.39
N CYS A 29 -2.08 14.30 15.40
CA CYS A 29 -1.30 13.85 14.26
C CYS A 29 -2.28 13.57 13.11
N ASP A 30 -2.47 14.55 12.23
CA ASP A 30 -3.16 14.36 10.96
C ASP A 30 -2.27 13.49 10.06
N SER A 31 -2.40 12.17 10.27
CA SER A 31 -1.47 11.14 9.80
C SER A 31 -1.62 10.82 8.30
N SER A 32 -1.94 11.83 7.51
CA SER A 32 -1.98 11.80 6.04
C SER A 32 -0.87 12.65 5.40
N GLN A 33 -0.22 13.54 6.15
CA GLN A 33 0.86 14.40 5.65
C GLN A 33 2.22 14.04 6.27
N GLN A 34 2.92 13.02 5.74
CA GLN A 34 4.40 12.95 5.78
C GLN A 34 5.08 11.77 5.05
N PHE A 35 4.37 10.73 4.59
CA PHE A 35 5.03 9.61 3.87
C PHE A 35 5.50 9.95 2.44
N THR A 36 5.23 11.17 1.96
CA THR A 36 5.53 11.66 0.61
C THR A 36 6.38 12.94 0.59
N ALA A 37 6.99 13.31 1.73
CA ALA A 37 7.77 14.53 1.88
C ALA A 37 9.26 14.34 1.48
N GLY A 38 9.50 14.01 0.20
CA GLY A 38 10.83 13.89 -0.39
C GLY A 38 10.73 13.48 -1.86
N LEU A 39 11.13 14.36 -2.78
CA LEU A 39 11.02 14.27 -4.25
C LEU A 39 9.60 14.12 -4.85
N ALA A 40 8.71 13.28 -4.30
CA ALA A 40 7.49 12.81 -4.96
C ALA A 40 6.18 13.52 -4.55
N GLY A 41 6.21 14.84 -4.35
CA GLY A 41 5.10 15.63 -3.77
C GLY A 41 3.73 15.62 -4.49
N HIS A 42 3.62 14.96 -5.66
CA HIS A 42 2.37 14.82 -6.42
C HIS A 42 2.03 13.38 -6.87
N ILE A 43 2.83 12.37 -6.51
CA ILE A 43 2.60 10.98 -6.92
C ILE A 43 1.96 10.21 -5.75
N ALA A 44 0.69 10.52 -5.49
CA ALA A 44 -0.18 9.69 -4.67
C ALA A 44 -0.95 8.74 -5.59
N LEU A 45 -0.82 7.42 -5.37
CA LEU A 45 -1.70 6.47 -6.05
C LEU A 45 -3.13 6.60 -5.49
N PRO A 46 -4.18 6.44 -6.32
CA PRO A 46 -5.53 6.29 -5.81
C PRO A 46 -5.65 4.98 -5.03
N THR A 47 -6.57 4.93 -4.06
CA THR A 47 -6.91 3.70 -3.33
C THR A 47 -7.35 2.59 -4.30
N LEU A 48 -6.80 1.38 -4.16
CA LEU A 48 -7.25 0.20 -4.89
C LEU A 48 -8.56 -0.32 -4.27
N SER A 49 -9.58 -0.48 -5.11
CA SER A 49 -10.92 -0.97 -4.74
C SER A 49 -11.39 -2.10 -5.65
N SER A 50 -12.45 -2.80 -5.25
CA SER A 50 -13.15 -3.76 -6.12
C SER A 50 -13.81 -3.12 -7.36
N SER A 51 -13.95 -1.79 -7.40
CA SER A 51 -14.49 -1.03 -8.53
C SER A 51 -13.40 -0.43 -9.45
N THR A 52 -12.12 -0.75 -9.24
CA THR A 52 -11.02 -0.21 -10.04
C THR A 52 -11.03 -0.77 -11.46
N GLU A 53 -11.35 0.07 -12.46
CA GLU A 53 -11.55 -0.36 -13.86
C GLU A 53 -10.33 -1.06 -14.51
N ASN A 54 -9.12 -0.64 -14.15
CA ASN A 54 -7.88 -1.21 -14.68
C ASN A 54 -6.87 -1.49 -13.56
N VAL A 55 -7.11 -2.62 -12.87
CA VAL A 55 -6.27 -3.14 -11.80
C VAL A 55 -4.82 -3.39 -12.25
N GLY A 56 -4.61 -3.83 -13.49
CA GLY A 56 -3.26 -4.05 -14.05
C GLY A 56 -2.44 -2.76 -14.08
N LEU A 57 -2.99 -1.71 -14.70
CA LEU A 57 -2.37 -0.38 -14.75
C LEU A 57 -2.20 0.25 -13.36
N TRP A 58 -3.07 -0.08 -12.41
CA TRP A 58 -2.90 0.34 -11.02
C TRP A 58 -1.63 -0.27 -10.40
N PHE A 59 -1.41 -1.58 -10.59
CA PHE A 59 -0.19 -2.25 -10.12
C PHE A 59 1.08 -1.84 -10.89
N GLU A 60 0.99 -1.54 -12.19
CA GLU A 60 2.12 -0.95 -12.95
C GLU A 60 2.57 0.37 -12.31
N ARG A 61 1.64 1.29 -12.03
CA ARG A 61 1.94 2.56 -11.34
C ARG A 61 2.48 2.38 -9.92
N MET A 62 2.14 1.27 -9.26
CA MET A 62 2.65 0.95 -7.92
C MET A 62 4.12 0.50 -8.00
N GLU A 63 4.52 -0.23 -9.05
CA GLU A 63 5.94 -0.49 -9.32
C GLU A 63 6.69 0.79 -9.70
N ASP A 64 6.16 1.60 -10.62
CA ASP A 64 6.77 2.89 -11.00
C ASP A 64 7.06 3.76 -9.77
N TYR A 65 6.12 3.80 -8.82
CA TYR A 65 6.29 4.49 -7.53
C TYR A 65 7.40 3.86 -6.68
N PHE A 66 7.45 2.53 -6.58
CA PHE A 66 8.49 1.85 -5.82
C PHE A 66 9.89 2.04 -6.41
N GLU A 67 10.02 2.05 -7.75
CA GLU A 67 11.28 2.32 -8.43
C GLU A 67 11.71 3.78 -8.21
N LEU A 68 10.81 4.74 -8.43
CA LEU A 68 11.09 6.17 -8.27
C LEU A 68 11.48 6.58 -6.84
N THR A 69 10.94 5.87 -5.83
CA THR A 69 11.22 6.13 -4.41
C THR A 69 12.26 5.18 -3.80
N GLU A 70 12.90 4.34 -4.63
CA GLU A 70 13.85 3.30 -4.20
C GLU A 70 13.31 2.43 -3.04
N THR A 71 12.02 2.12 -3.07
CA THR A 71 11.31 1.47 -1.95
C THR A 71 11.92 0.09 -1.64
N PRO A 72 12.45 -0.13 -0.41
CA PRO A 72 13.01 -1.42 -0.04
C PRO A 72 11.96 -2.55 -0.09
N PRO A 73 12.32 -3.79 -0.49
CA PRO A 73 11.36 -4.89 -0.63
C PRO A 73 10.48 -5.13 0.61
N GLN A 74 11.05 -5.02 1.81
CA GLN A 74 10.37 -5.14 3.10
C GLN A 74 9.35 -4.03 3.40
N LYS A 75 9.30 -2.96 2.59
CA LYS A 75 8.33 -1.86 2.68
C LYS A 75 7.24 -1.94 1.61
N LYS A 76 7.47 -2.66 0.49
CA LYS A 76 6.48 -2.81 -0.60
C LYS A 76 5.13 -3.36 -0.11
N LEU A 77 5.12 -4.47 0.64
CA LEU A 77 3.85 -5.07 1.12
C LEU A 77 3.10 -4.19 2.14
N PRO A 78 3.74 -3.58 3.16
CA PRO A 78 3.08 -2.58 4.00
C PRO A 78 2.46 -1.42 3.21
N LEU A 79 3.15 -0.90 2.19
CA LEU A 79 2.64 0.17 1.33
C LEU A 79 1.47 -0.27 0.45
N LEU A 80 1.53 -1.48 -0.13
CA LEU A 80 0.39 -2.07 -0.84
C LEU A 80 -0.85 -2.14 0.06
N LYS A 81 -0.71 -2.64 1.30
CA LYS A 81 -1.81 -2.75 2.27
C LYS A 81 -2.39 -1.38 2.71
N PHE A 82 -1.58 -0.32 2.67
CA PHE A 82 -2.03 1.05 2.93
C PHE A 82 -2.96 1.55 1.81
N TYR A 83 -2.58 1.33 0.55
CA TYR A 83 -3.38 1.76 -0.61
C TYR A 83 -4.61 0.91 -0.91
N LEU A 84 -4.84 -0.23 -0.24
CA LEU A 84 -6.11 -0.95 -0.35
C LEU A 84 -7.27 -0.15 0.27
N ASP A 85 -8.49 -0.36 -0.20
CA ASP A 85 -9.68 0.04 0.55
C ASP A 85 -9.96 -0.93 1.73
N ASP A 86 -10.91 -0.56 2.60
CA ASP A 86 -11.27 -1.40 3.76
C ASP A 86 -11.93 -2.72 3.36
N THR A 87 -12.55 -2.81 2.19
CA THR A 87 -13.15 -4.03 1.66
C THR A 87 -12.07 -5.04 1.31
N LEU A 88 -11.06 -4.62 0.54
CA LEU A 88 -9.93 -5.45 0.14
C LEU A 88 -9.05 -5.82 1.33
N ARG A 89 -8.82 -4.91 2.30
CA ARG A 89 -8.15 -5.23 3.57
C ARG A 89 -8.83 -6.38 4.32
N ARG A 90 -10.16 -6.39 4.37
CA ARG A 90 -10.96 -7.47 5.00
C ARG A 90 -10.94 -8.79 4.22
N VAL A 91 -10.70 -8.73 2.90
CA VAL A 91 -10.62 -9.91 2.02
C VAL A 91 -9.24 -10.59 2.08
N LEU A 92 -8.16 -9.88 2.43
CA LEU A 92 -6.81 -10.47 2.49
C LEU A 92 -6.73 -11.82 3.25
N PRO A 93 -7.32 -12.00 4.46
CA PRO A 93 -7.29 -13.29 5.16
C PRO A 93 -8.01 -14.41 4.38
N ALA A 94 -9.10 -14.09 3.69
CA ALA A 94 -9.83 -15.05 2.85
C ALA A 94 -9.07 -15.45 1.58
N LEU A 95 -8.12 -14.63 1.13
CA LEU A 95 -7.14 -14.97 0.08
C LEU A 95 -5.93 -15.75 0.60
N ASN A 96 -5.98 -16.25 1.85
CA ASN A 96 -4.87 -16.88 2.55
C ASN A 96 -3.61 -15.99 2.57
N VAL A 97 -3.76 -14.68 2.79
CA VAL A 97 -2.61 -13.76 2.93
C VAL A 97 -2.05 -13.84 4.34
N SER A 98 -0.83 -14.35 4.45
CA SER A 98 -0.09 -14.48 5.71
C SER A 98 0.69 -13.19 6.05
N SER A 99 1.19 -13.09 7.28
CA SER A 99 2.24 -12.14 7.66
C SER A 99 3.61 -12.51 7.08
N SER A 100 3.79 -13.77 6.67
CA SER A 100 5.00 -14.30 6.02
C SER A 100 5.03 -14.14 4.49
N ASP A 101 3.91 -13.75 3.88
CA ASP A 101 3.85 -13.58 2.43
C ASP A 101 4.67 -12.37 1.98
N ASP A 102 5.35 -12.49 0.85
CA ASP A 102 6.00 -11.36 0.20
C ASP A 102 5.02 -10.52 -0.63
N TYR A 103 5.54 -9.39 -1.15
CA TYR A 103 4.76 -8.46 -1.95
C TYR A 103 4.21 -9.10 -3.24
N GLU A 104 5.02 -9.86 -4.00
CA GLU A 104 4.60 -10.45 -5.27
C GLU A 104 3.53 -11.52 -5.09
N SER A 105 3.63 -12.32 -4.02
CA SER A 105 2.62 -13.32 -3.64
C SER A 105 1.26 -12.68 -3.35
N VAL A 106 1.24 -11.56 -2.62
CA VAL A 106 -0.01 -10.84 -2.31
C VAL A 106 -0.54 -10.09 -3.54
N ARG A 107 0.35 -9.50 -4.35
CA ARG A 107 0.02 -8.89 -5.64
C ARG A 107 -0.65 -9.90 -6.59
N ALA A 108 -0.10 -11.09 -6.73
CA ALA A 108 -0.68 -12.16 -7.56
C ALA A 108 -2.05 -12.61 -7.04
N LYS A 109 -2.21 -12.79 -5.72
CA LYS A 109 -3.51 -13.10 -5.08
C LYS A 109 -4.56 -12.02 -5.35
N LEU A 110 -4.20 -10.74 -5.21
CA LEU A 110 -5.09 -9.60 -5.48
C LEU A 110 -5.41 -9.43 -6.97
N LEU A 111 -4.43 -9.59 -7.86
CA LEU A 111 -4.65 -9.57 -9.31
C LEU A 111 -5.60 -10.68 -9.75
N SER A 112 -5.48 -11.88 -9.17
CA SER A 112 -6.41 -12.99 -9.42
C SER A 112 -7.82 -12.68 -8.91
N TYR A 113 -7.94 -12.24 -7.65
CA TYR A 113 -9.23 -11.91 -7.02
C TYR A 113 -9.99 -10.79 -7.72
N LEU A 114 -9.28 -9.73 -8.13
CA LEU A 114 -9.86 -8.56 -8.80
C LEU A 114 -10.04 -8.74 -10.32
N GLY A 115 -9.72 -9.92 -10.88
CA GLY A 115 -9.78 -10.17 -12.33
C GLY A 115 -8.75 -9.39 -13.16
N GLY A 116 -7.75 -8.79 -12.51
CA GLY A 116 -6.60 -8.18 -13.17
C GLY A 116 -5.73 -9.20 -13.92
N GLY A 117 -5.64 -10.41 -13.39
CA GLY A 117 -5.30 -11.61 -14.16
C GLY A 117 -6.48 -12.03 -15.04
N LYS A 118 -6.73 -11.30 -16.13
CA LYS A 118 -7.78 -11.69 -17.09
C LYS A 118 -7.48 -13.10 -17.60
N ASP A 119 -8.40 -14.04 -17.39
CA ASP A 119 -8.31 -15.39 -17.94
C ASP A 119 -7.96 -15.30 -19.44
N PRO A 120 -6.94 -16.02 -19.94
CA PRO A 120 -6.56 -16.00 -21.35
C PRO A 120 -7.72 -16.25 -22.31
N ARG A 121 -8.75 -17.00 -21.89
CA ARG A 121 -10.01 -17.23 -22.62
C ARG A 121 -10.88 -15.97 -22.68
N ILE A 122 -10.94 -15.17 -21.61
CA ILE A 122 -11.65 -13.89 -21.56
C ILE A 122 -10.92 -12.83 -22.41
N VAL A 123 -9.59 -12.74 -22.33
CA VAL A 123 -8.81 -11.82 -23.20
C VAL A 123 -8.98 -12.19 -24.67
N ARG A 124 -8.88 -13.48 -24.99
CA ARG A 124 -9.05 -14.02 -26.34
C ARG A 124 -10.47 -13.81 -26.86
N GLY A 125 -11.48 -13.98 -26.00
CA GLY A 125 -12.87 -13.60 -26.28
C GLY A 125 -12.99 -12.12 -26.61
N GLN A 126 -12.43 -11.23 -25.78
CA GLN A 126 -12.42 -9.78 -26.00
C GLN A 126 -11.71 -9.38 -27.29
N PHE A 127 -10.65 -10.09 -27.71
CA PHE A 127 -9.98 -9.86 -29.00
C PHE A 127 -10.87 -10.27 -30.19
N PHE A 128 -11.44 -11.47 -30.17
CA PHE A 128 -12.28 -11.96 -31.28
C PHE A 128 -13.66 -11.29 -31.37
N SER A 129 -14.21 -10.82 -30.25
CA SER A 129 -15.47 -10.06 -30.23
C SER A 129 -15.29 -8.58 -30.57
N ARG A 130 -14.06 -8.13 -30.86
CA ARG A 130 -13.77 -6.71 -31.06
C ARG A 130 -14.06 -6.30 -32.50
N VAL A 131 -15.09 -5.47 -32.66
CA VAL A 131 -15.45 -4.79 -33.91
C VAL A 131 -15.16 -3.30 -33.77
N GLN A 132 -14.62 -2.65 -34.81
CA GLN A 132 -14.37 -1.21 -34.81
C GLN A 132 -15.69 -0.44 -34.71
N LYS A 133 -15.78 0.54 -33.81
CA LYS A 133 -17.00 1.36 -33.67
C LYS A 133 -17.03 2.44 -34.76
N ALA A 134 -18.21 2.84 -35.21
CA ALA A 134 -18.38 3.83 -36.29
C ALA A 134 -17.69 5.20 -36.03
N GLN A 135 -17.53 5.59 -34.77
CA GLN A 135 -16.86 6.84 -34.36
C GLN A 135 -15.41 6.63 -33.90
N GLU A 136 -14.86 5.42 -34.04
CA GLU A 136 -13.52 5.07 -33.56
C GLU A 136 -12.46 5.25 -34.64
N LYS A 137 -11.43 6.05 -34.34
CA LYS A 137 -10.25 6.19 -35.21
C LYS A 137 -9.55 4.84 -35.35
N THR A 138 -9.24 4.43 -36.59
CA THR A 138 -8.58 3.15 -36.89
C THR A 138 -7.26 2.96 -36.15
N SER A 139 -6.51 4.03 -35.87
CA SER A 139 -5.29 3.96 -35.06
C SER A 139 -5.55 3.54 -33.60
N ALA A 140 -6.61 4.06 -32.97
CA ALA A 140 -7.01 3.67 -31.61
C ALA A 140 -7.50 2.22 -31.56
N TYR A 141 -8.29 1.82 -32.57
CA TYR A 141 -8.75 0.44 -32.75
C TYR A 141 -7.58 -0.55 -32.85
N MET A 142 -6.61 -0.27 -33.73
CA MET A 142 -5.43 -1.12 -33.93
C MET A 142 -4.50 -1.16 -32.71
N MET A 143 -4.40 -0.06 -31.96
CA MET A 143 -3.66 -0.01 -30.69
C MET A 143 -4.32 -0.90 -29.63
N GLU A 144 -5.64 -0.89 -29.51
CA GLU A 144 -6.38 -1.73 -28.56
C GLU A 144 -6.31 -3.22 -28.96
N LEU A 145 -6.39 -3.55 -30.26
CA LEU A 145 -6.16 -4.92 -30.74
C LEU A 145 -4.74 -5.41 -30.41
N ARG A 146 -3.71 -4.57 -30.59
CA ARG A 146 -2.33 -4.89 -30.19
C ARG A 146 -2.22 -5.12 -28.68
N ARG A 147 -2.85 -4.25 -27.87
CA ARG A 147 -2.87 -4.41 -26.40
C ARG A 147 -3.48 -5.76 -26.00
N LEU A 148 -4.62 -6.12 -26.59
CA LEU A 148 -5.29 -7.40 -26.34
C LEU A 148 -4.48 -8.62 -26.81
N SER A 149 -3.78 -8.56 -27.95
CA SER A 149 -2.97 -9.70 -28.44
C SER A 149 -1.69 -9.92 -27.64
N MET A 150 -1.08 -8.85 -27.12
CA MET A 150 0.08 -8.95 -26.23
C MET A 150 -0.30 -9.61 -24.90
N SER A 151 -1.47 -9.30 -24.33
CA SER A 151 -2.03 -9.99 -23.15
C SER A 151 -2.34 -11.48 -23.34
N VAL A 152 -2.41 -11.99 -24.59
CA VAL A 152 -2.60 -13.45 -24.87
C VAL A 152 -1.27 -14.17 -25.06
N SER A 153 -0.18 -13.44 -25.37
CA SER A 153 1.10 -14.02 -25.78
C SER A 153 2.01 -14.42 -24.61
N SER A 154 1.76 -13.90 -23.39
CA SER A 154 2.60 -14.12 -22.20
C SER A 154 2.36 -15.46 -21.47
N LEU A 155 1.88 -16.49 -22.19
CA LEU A 155 1.42 -17.77 -21.61
C LEU A 155 1.92 -19.00 -22.39
N ARG A 156 3.16 -18.94 -22.89
CA ARG A 156 3.92 -20.05 -23.47
C ARG A 156 5.23 -20.24 -22.73
#